data_AF-T1AKS3-F1
#
_entry.id   AF-T1AKS3-F1
#
_cell.length_a   1.000
_cell.length_b   1.000
_cell.length_c   1.000
_cell.angle_alpha   90.00
_cell.angle_beta   90.00
_cell.angle_gamma   90.00
#
_symmetry.space_group_name_H-M   'P 1'
#
loop_
_entity.id
_entity.type
_entity.pdbx_description
1 polymer ?
#
loop_
_entity_poly.entity_id
_entity_poly.type
_entity_poly.pdbx_seq_one_letter_code
_entity_poly.pdbx_strand_id
1 'polypeptide(L)'
;GEIAQALAADNLFLDRAADQRRGDFAQLLTAHGPCLRAGELRPAGALRGSWRMDCAQGAIEAEIWLSPTTPTLVQVLKLVAVPPAEDLAAD
;
A
#
# COMPACT_ATOMS: atom_id res chain seq x y z
N GLY A 1 6.09 13.10 -6.00
CA GLY A 1 5.47 14.45 -6.01
C GLY A 1 5.70 15.07 -4.65
N GLU A 2 5.46 16.37 -4.52
CA GLU A 2 5.75 17.15 -3.29
C GLU A 2 5.08 16.56 -2.04
N ILE A 3 3.79 16.18 -2.13
CA ILE A 3 3.06 15.53 -1.02
C ILE A 3 3.74 14.22 -0.59
N ALA A 4 4.19 13.40 -1.55
CA ALA A 4 4.84 12.13 -1.24
C ALA A 4 6.18 12.31 -0.55
N GLN A 5 6.89 13.42 -0.80
CA GLN A 5 8.14 13.74 -0.10
C GLN A 5 7.86 14.25 1.31
N ALA A 6 6.85 15.12 1.48
CA ALA A 6 6.48 15.67 2.78
C ALA A 6 5.99 14.62 3.79
N LEU A 7 5.44 13.50 3.31
CA LEU A 7 4.93 12.41 4.15
C LEU A 7 5.96 11.28 4.38
N ALA A 8 7.11 11.29 3.69
CA ALA A 8 8.06 10.19 3.73
C ALA A 8 9.08 10.37 4.87
N ALA A 9 9.29 9.32 5.65
CA ALA A 9 10.49 9.22 6.48
C ALA A 9 11.72 9.00 5.58
N ASP A 10 12.90 9.37 6.05
CA ASP A 10 14.15 9.32 5.27
C ASP A 10 14.37 7.96 4.62
N ASN A 11 14.07 6.87 5.35
CA ASN A 11 14.28 5.51 4.88
C ASN A 11 13.32 5.04 3.79
N LEU A 12 12.16 5.69 3.59
CA LEU A 12 11.13 5.21 2.64
C LEU A 12 11.66 5.10 1.20
N PHE A 13 12.59 6.00 0.85
CA PHE A 13 13.18 6.10 -0.48
C PHE A 13 14.65 5.65 -0.54
N LEU A 14 15.25 5.26 0.59
CA LEU A 14 16.63 4.74 0.61
C LEU A 14 16.70 3.32 0.03
N ASP A 15 15.79 2.44 0.46
CA ASP A 15 15.78 1.04 0.00
C ASP A 15 15.24 0.90 -1.43
N ARG A 16 14.28 1.75 -1.80
CA ARG A 16 13.68 1.76 -3.14
C ARG A 16 13.36 3.19 -3.56
N ALA A 17 14.06 3.67 -4.59
CA ALA A 17 13.96 5.05 -5.04
C ALA A 17 12.53 5.44 -5.44
N ALA A 18 12.18 6.72 -5.29
CA ALA A 18 10.83 7.22 -5.54
C ALA A 18 10.32 6.89 -6.95
N ASP A 19 11.18 6.94 -7.97
CA ASP A 19 10.81 6.63 -9.36
C ASP A 19 10.54 5.14 -9.57
N GLN A 20 11.32 4.27 -8.94
CA GLN A 20 11.09 2.82 -8.98
C GLN A 20 9.77 2.48 -8.33
N ARG A 21 9.50 3.02 -7.12
CA ARG A 21 8.23 2.82 -6.42
C ARG A 21 7.04 3.30 -7.24
N ARG A 22 7.17 4.45 -7.92
CA ARG A 22 6.13 4.95 -8.83
C ARG A 22 5.88 3.94 -9.96
N GLY A 23 6.93 3.40 -10.55
CA GLY A 23 6.85 2.36 -11.59
C GLY A 23 6.15 1.10 -11.10
N ASP A 24 6.53 0.59 -9.93
CA ASP A 24 5.93 -0.60 -9.32
C ASP A 24 4.43 -0.41 -9.07
N PHE A 25 4.04 0.74 -8.50
CA PHE A 25 2.64 1.06 -8.22
C PHE A 25 1.85 1.27 -9.52
N ALA A 26 2.43 1.92 -10.52
CA ALA A 26 1.79 2.09 -11.82
C ALA A 26 1.54 0.73 -12.48
N GLN A 27 2.53 -0.17 -12.48
CA GLN A 27 2.37 -1.52 -13.02
C GLN A 27 1.25 -2.29 -12.31
N LEU A 28 1.20 -2.23 -10.97
CA LEU A 28 0.16 -2.89 -10.19
C LEU A 28 -1.23 -2.33 -10.51
N LEU A 29 -1.37 -1.00 -10.57
CA LEU A 29 -2.64 -0.33 -10.88
C LEU A 29 -3.08 -0.57 -12.33
N THR A 30 -2.15 -0.64 -13.29
CA THR A 30 -2.47 -1.01 -14.68
C THR A 30 -3.04 -2.44 -14.75
N ALA A 31 -2.52 -3.37 -13.95
CA ALA A 31 -3.02 -4.75 -13.92
C ALA A 31 -4.41 -4.90 -13.25
N HIS A 32 -4.73 -4.05 -12.28
CA HIS A 32 -5.96 -4.14 -11.47
C HIS A 32 -7.07 -3.16 -11.90
N GLY A 33 -6.74 -2.23 -12.79
CA GLY A 33 -7.63 -1.15 -13.19
C GLY A 33 -7.94 -0.17 -12.04
N PRO A 34 -8.93 0.72 -12.21
CA PRO A 34 -9.27 1.71 -11.19
C PRO A 34 -9.76 1.02 -9.90
N CYS A 35 -9.23 1.45 -8.76
CA CYS A 35 -9.73 1.03 -7.45
C CYS A 35 -10.94 1.88 -7.06
N LEU A 36 -12.10 1.23 -6.96
CA LEU A 36 -13.40 1.87 -6.82
C LEU A 36 -13.67 2.29 -5.37
N ARG A 37 -13.08 1.58 -4.40
CA ARG A 37 -13.28 1.82 -2.98
C ARG A 37 -12.06 1.38 -2.18
N ALA A 38 -11.65 2.21 -1.22
CA ALA A 38 -10.82 1.78 -0.12
C ALA A 38 -11.71 1.30 1.04
N GLY A 39 -11.47 0.08 1.51
CA GLY A 39 -12.09 -0.46 2.71
C GLY A 39 -11.55 0.20 3.97
N GLU A 40 -12.04 -0.26 5.13
CA GLU A 40 -11.62 0.26 6.42
C GLU A 40 -10.14 -0.03 6.69
N LEU A 41 -9.48 0.92 7.35
CA LEU A 41 -8.15 0.72 7.92
C LEU A 41 -8.26 -0.31 9.05
N ARG A 42 -7.53 -1.40 8.91
CA ARG A 42 -7.30 -2.41 9.95
C ARG A 42 -6.02 -2.02 10.71
N PRO A 43 -6.12 -1.47 11.94
CA PRO A 43 -4.95 -1.07 12.70
C PRO A 43 -4.23 -2.30 13.25
N ALA A 44 -2.90 -2.26 13.25
CA ALA A 44 -2.02 -3.25 13.86
C ALA A 44 -1.13 -2.56 14.91
N GLY A 45 -1.78 -2.00 15.93
CA GLY A 45 -1.17 -1.10 16.91
C GLY A 45 -1.21 0.37 16.47
N ALA A 46 -0.44 1.22 17.15
CA ALA A 46 -0.51 2.68 16.97
C ALA A 46 0.16 3.20 15.70
N LEU A 47 1.15 2.47 15.15
CA LEU A 47 2.00 2.93 14.05
C LEU A 47 1.93 2.04 12.80
N ARG A 48 0.98 1.11 12.74
CA ARG A 48 0.82 0.22 11.59
C ARG A 48 -0.64 0.01 11.28
N GLY A 49 -0.92 -0.23 10.00
CA GLY A 49 -2.21 -0.71 9.58
C GLY A 49 -2.20 -1.16 8.13
N SER A 50 -3.31 -1.74 7.72
CA SER A 50 -3.52 -2.11 6.32
C SER A 50 -4.95 -1.87 5.90
N TRP A 51 -5.19 -1.69 4.62
CA TRP A 51 -6.54 -1.60 4.07
C TRP A 51 -6.58 -2.24 2.69
N ARG A 52 -7.74 -2.82 2.39
CA ARG A 52 -8.00 -3.42 1.08
C ARG A 52 -8.60 -2.36 0.17
N MET A 53 -8.19 -2.35 -1.09
CA MET A 53 -8.79 -1.55 -2.15
C MET A 53 -9.38 -2.50 -3.18
N ASP A 54 -10.71 -2.44 -3.37
CA ASP A 54 -11.38 -3.21 -4.42
C ASP A 54 -11.22 -2.48 -5.75
N CYS A 55 -10.70 -3.18 -6.76
CA CYS A 55 -10.39 -2.62 -8.06
C CYS A 55 -11.16 -3.34 -9.17
N ALA A 56 -11.13 -2.80 -10.38
CA ALA A 56 -11.89 -3.36 -11.50
C ALA A 56 -11.51 -4.82 -11.81
N GLN A 57 -10.24 -5.18 -11.58
CA GLN A 57 -9.73 -6.54 -11.68
C GLN A 57 -9.08 -6.95 -10.35
N GLY A 58 -9.85 -7.64 -9.50
CA GLY A 58 -9.37 -8.12 -8.21
C GLY A 58 -9.25 -7.02 -7.17
N ALA A 59 -8.23 -7.11 -6.32
CA ALA A 59 -8.01 -6.13 -5.26
C ALA A 59 -6.54 -6.00 -4.89
N ILE A 60 -6.22 -4.87 -4.26
CA ILE A 60 -4.89 -4.55 -3.76
C ILE A 60 -4.98 -4.37 -2.25
N GLU A 61 -4.05 -4.96 -1.51
CA GLU A 61 -3.84 -4.67 -0.10
C GLU A 61 -2.75 -3.60 0.01
N ALA A 62 -3.06 -2.53 0.73
CA ALA A 62 -2.10 -1.51 1.12
C ALA A 62 -1.67 -1.73 2.58
N GLU A 63 -0.37 -1.75 2.83
CA GLU A 63 0.22 -1.83 4.17
C GLU A 63 1.03 -0.56 4.44
N ILE A 64 0.81 0.07 5.59
CA ILE A 64 1.50 1.28 6.01
C ILE A 64 2.14 1.11 7.39
N TRP A 65 3.42 1.48 7.50
CA TRP A 65 4.10 1.63 8.79
C TRP A 65 4.57 3.06 8.93
N LEU A 66 4.36 3.60 10.13
CA LEU A 66 4.72 4.95 10.50
C LEU A 66 5.96 4.95 11.39
N SER A 67 6.80 5.98 11.25
CA SER A 67 8.00 6.14 12.06
C SER A 67 7.65 6.49 13.52
N PRO A 68 8.41 6.00 14.51
CA PRO A 68 8.22 6.35 15.92
C PRO A 68 8.87 7.71 16.26
N THR A 69 8.77 8.68 15.35
CA THR A 69 9.37 10.02 15.48
C THR A 69 8.29 11.09 15.56
N THR A 70 8.69 12.33 15.87
CA THR A 70 7.84 13.52 15.78
C THR A 70 8.45 14.50 14.78
N PRO A 71 7.79 14.81 13.65
CA PRO A 71 6.51 14.25 13.21
C PRO A 71 6.63 12.76 12.87
N THR A 72 5.48 12.08 12.96
CA THR A 72 5.32 10.70 12.50
C THR A 72 5.14 10.71 10.99
N LEU A 73 6.00 9.99 10.27
CA LEU A 73 6.05 9.96 8.81
C LEU A 73 5.93 8.52 8.30
N VAL A 74 5.66 8.35 7.01
CA VAL A 74 5.56 7.04 6.36
C VAL A 74 6.94 6.43 6.25
N GLN A 75 7.18 5.39 7.04
CA GLN A 75 8.41 4.62 7.05
C GLN A 75 8.36 3.47 6.04
N VAL A 76 7.18 2.87 5.88
CA VAL A 76 6.91 1.78 4.93
C VAL A 76 5.56 2.02 4.28
N LEU A 77 5.52 1.87 2.96
CA LEU A 77 4.28 1.73 2.21
C LEU A 77 4.45 0.57 1.25
N LYS A 78 3.52 -0.38 1.25
CA LYS A 78 3.53 -1.50 0.31
C LYS A 78 2.15 -1.64 -0.30
N LEU A 79 2.12 -1.91 -1.59
CA LEU A 79 0.92 -2.31 -2.30
C LEU A 79 1.17 -3.71 -2.87
N VAL A 80 0.26 -4.64 -2.59
CA VAL A 80 0.36 -6.01 -3.08
C VAL A 80 -0.97 -6.45 -3.66
N ALA A 81 -0.94 -7.23 -4.73
CA ALA A 81 -2.15 -7.88 -5.23
C ALA A 81 -2.69 -8.82 -4.16
N VAL A 82 -3.99 -8.77 -3.91
CA VAL A 82 -4.65 -9.82 -3.13
C VAL A 82 -4.93 -10.96 -4.08
N PRO A 83 -4.41 -12.18 -3.82
CA PRO A 83 -4.78 -13.33 -4.61
C PRO A 83 -6.29 -13.48 -4.65
N PRO A 84 -6.89 -13.92 -5.78
CA PRO A 84 -8.27 -14.37 -5.73
C PRO A 84 -8.37 -15.40 -4.59
N ALA A 85 -9.45 -15.35 -3.83
CA ALA A 85 -9.71 -16.44 -2.90
C ALA A 85 -9.78 -17.71 -3.77
N GLU A 86 -8.77 -18.59 -3.67
CA GLU A 86 -8.96 -19.95 -4.14
C GLU A 86 -10.19 -20.45 -3.40
N ASP A 87 -11.16 -20.99 -4.15
CA ASP A 87 -12.35 -21.59 -3.58
C ASP A 87 -11.91 -22.66 -2.56
N LEU A 88 -11.82 -22.30 -1.28
CA LEU A 88 -11.71 -23.22 -0.15
C LEU A 88 -13.07 -23.92 0.08
N ALA A 89 -13.63 -24.42 -1.02
CA ALA A 89 -14.84 -25.20 -1.13
C ALA A 89 -14.60 -26.30 -2.16
N ALA A 90 -13.66 -27.20 -1.85
CA ALA A 90 -13.57 -28.54 -2.42
C ALA A 90 -12.87 -29.46 -1.41
N ASP A 91 -13.65 -29.95 -0.45
CA ASP A 91 -13.79 -31.36 -0.05
C ASP A 91 -14.39 -31.48 1.37
#